data_AF-A0A968LBX1-F1
#
_entry.id   AF-A0A968LBX1-F1
#
_cell.length_a   1.000
_cell.length_b   1.000
_cell.length_c   1.000
_cell.angle_alpha   90.00
_cell.angle_beta   90.00
_cell.angle_gamma   90.00
#
_symmetry.space_group_name_H-M   'P 1'
#
loop_
_entity.id
_entity.type
_entity.pdbx_description
1 polymer ?
#
loop_
_entity_poly.entity_id
_entity_poly.type
_entity_poly.pdbx_seq_one_letter_code
_entity_poly.pdbx_strand_id
1 'polypeptide(L)'
;MSIDRRIRELLDNQQESSGNYRVVQVQPNLQQPQWYEFAGNETGIVDQISLFLALHSLLTRGAGLDLNEWAEKFEWSFPELAGRNQAAFDGLPWGKPTEERPRIRFIGDDKQRREDGYRVVEFYPNRANPDDVHLLSGTDAEIRQAIQVLFALTRIEREGINFVGYPIDEYLRIKPRDYISIQIWWTTPPEAAYKSRRSVTIPDVSLANLSFETVLQAAGGSNGLNWGNWQARAYLGQAEAKAISQMVASGGSEQEAQANLRQLLPLSGFEALRLSVSHVDHSTAKNPPPPSKRPPERFKVKPAWFTILNSRLVAADDSAGGRGTLSGVLLNRKNKIRLDKPKPEDYDERIAALLRRSS
;
A
#
# COMPACT_ATOMS: atom_id res chain seq x y z
N MET A 1 6.66 -29.59 24.08
CA MET A 1 7.04 -28.17 24.29
C MET A 1 5.74 -27.38 24.29
N SER A 2 5.35 -26.71 25.39
CA SER A 2 4.07 -26.00 25.45
C SER A 2 4.14 -24.66 24.70
N ILE A 3 2.99 -24.25 24.14
CA ILE A 3 2.81 -23.00 23.40
C ILE A 3 3.26 -21.79 24.23
N ASP A 4 3.05 -21.83 25.55
CA ASP A 4 3.49 -20.78 26.48
C ASP A 4 5.01 -20.56 26.48
N ARG A 5 5.80 -21.61 26.25
CA ARG A 5 7.26 -21.52 26.17
C ARG A 5 7.71 -20.86 24.87
N ARG A 6 7.01 -21.14 23.76
CA ARG A 6 7.25 -20.53 22.44
C ARG A 6 6.87 -19.04 22.43
N ILE A 7 5.81 -18.67 23.15
CA ILE A 7 5.36 -17.27 23.28
C ILE A 7 6.33 -16.46 24.16
N ARG A 8 6.82 -17.01 25.28
CA ARG A 8 7.85 -16.33 26.09
C ARG A 8 9.17 -16.15 25.34
N GLU A 9 9.62 -17.15 24.58
CA GLU A 9 10.82 -17.05 23.73
C GLU A 9 10.67 -16.01 22.60
N LEU A 10 9.45 -15.73 22.13
CA LEU A 10 9.19 -14.69 21.12
C LEU A 10 9.10 -13.28 21.75
N LEU A 11 8.65 -13.18 23.00
CA LEU A 11 8.52 -11.92 23.72
C LEU A 11 9.86 -11.45 24.32
N ASP A 12 10.70 -12.37 24.81
CA ASP A 12 12.00 -12.04 25.38
C ASP A 12 13.03 -11.63 24.29
N ASN A 13 12.81 -12.00 23.03
CA ASN A 13 13.65 -11.60 21.88
C ASN A 13 13.23 -10.28 21.21
N GLN A 14 12.25 -9.55 21.77
CA GLN A 14 11.72 -8.30 21.20
C GLN A 14 12.23 -7.01 21.87
N GLN A 15 13.08 -7.11 22.89
CA GLN A 15 13.82 -5.94 23.36
C GLN A 15 14.95 -5.65 22.38
N GLU A 16 14.85 -4.51 21.69
CA GLU A 16 15.79 -3.94 20.70
C GLU A 16 15.40 -4.10 19.22
N SER A 17 14.25 -3.57 18.79
CA SER A 17 14.22 -2.82 17.52
C SER A 17 13.05 -1.83 17.41
N SER A 18 13.36 -0.64 16.91
CA SER A 18 12.51 0.51 16.72
C SER A 18 11.53 0.37 15.54
N GLY A 19 10.51 -0.46 15.72
CA GLY A 19 9.30 -0.42 14.92
C GLY A 19 8.12 -0.82 15.79
N ASN A 20 7.09 0.02 15.86
CA ASN A 20 5.87 -0.16 16.66
C ASN A 20 5.01 -1.37 16.21
N TYR A 21 5.61 -2.48 15.79
CA TYR A 21 4.92 -3.69 15.41
C TYR A 21 4.54 -4.45 16.67
N ARG A 22 3.25 -4.67 16.89
CA ARG A 22 2.71 -5.42 18.03
C ARG A 22 1.82 -6.54 17.54
N VAL A 23 1.59 -7.51 18.41
CA VAL A 23 0.55 -8.54 18.23
C VAL A 23 -0.42 -8.40 19.40
N VAL A 24 -1.71 -8.30 19.11
CA VAL A 24 -2.77 -8.18 20.10
C VAL A 24 -3.78 -9.30 19.87
N GLN A 25 -4.19 -9.95 20.96
CA GLN A 25 -5.24 -10.97 20.93
C GLN A 25 -6.58 -10.34 21.35
N VAL A 26 -7.62 -10.58 20.57
CA VAL A 26 -8.98 -10.11 20.81
C VAL A 26 -9.93 -11.28 20.93
N GLN A 27 -10.72 -11.26 22.00
CA GLN A 27 -11.83 -12.17 22.22
C GLN A 27 -13.13 -11.39 22.00
N PRO A 28 -13.83 -11.55 20.87
CA PRO A 28 -15.00 -10.75 20.52
C PRO A 28 -16.23 -11.07 21.39
N ASN A 29 -16.26 -12.26 22.00
CA ASN A 29 -17.30 -12.68 22.92
C ASN A 29 -16.67 -13.36 24.15
N LEU A 30 -16.78 -12.74 25.32
CA LEU A 30 -16.21 -13.26 26.58
C LEU A 30 -16.78 -14.63 26.98
N GLN A 31 -17.94 -15.01 26.46
CA GLN A 31 -18.60 -16.28 26.72
C GLN A 31 -18.12 -17.41 25.78
N GLN A 32 -17.41 -17.07 24.70
CA GLN A 32 -16.86 -18.04 23.75
C GLN A 32 -15.33 -18.04 23.82
N PRO A 33 -14.66 -19.20 23.93
CA PRO A 33 -13.22 -19.27 24.18
C PRO A 33 -12.36 -18.95 22.95
N GLN A 34 -12.91 -18.33 21.92
CA GLN A 34 -12.20 -18.07 20.66
C GLN A 34 -11.44 -16.74 20.72
N TRP A 35 -10.14 -16.82 20.49
CA TRP A 35 -9.22 -15.68 20.43
C TRP A 35 -8.73 -15.48 19.00
N TYR A 36 -8.60 -14.22 18.60
CA TYR A 36 -8.16 -13.80 17.28
C TYR A 36 -6.93 -12.91 17.42
N GLU A 37 -5.91 -13.16 16.61
CA GLU A 37 -4.64 -12.43 16.70
C GLU A 37 -4.54 -11.38 15.59
N PHE A 38 -4.16 -10.17 15.98
CA PHE A 38 -3.98 -9.04 15.08
C PHE A 38 -2.56 -8.53 15.20
N ALA A 39 -1.88 -8.36 14.07
CA ALA A 39 -0.48 -7.96 14.05
C ALA A 39 -0.26 -6.79 13.09
N GLY A 40 0.45 -5.77 13.56
CA GLY A 40 0.60 -4.53 12.80
C GLY A 40 1.25 -3.43 13.60
N ASN A 41 1.31 -2.23 13.02
CA ASN A 41 1.52 -1.06 13.86
C ASN A 41 0.25 -0.75 14.67
N GLU A 42 0.39 0.05 15.72
CA GLU A 42 -0.70 0.36 16.66
C GLU A 42 -1.99 0.83 15.97
N THR A 43 -1.85 1.73 15.00
CA THR A 43 -2.94 2.20 14.14
C THR A 43 -3.59 1.04 13.37
N GLY A 44 -2.81 0.25 12.64
CA GLY A 44 -3.32 -0.86 11.83
C GLY A 44 -3.95 -1.98 12.65
N ILE A 45 -3.46 -2.24 13.88
CA ILE A 45 -4.07 -3.21 14.79
C ILE A 45 -5.48 -2.76 15.17
N VAL A 46 -5.66 -1.49 15.54
CA VAL A 46 -6.98 -1.00 15.93
C VAL A 46 -7.97 -0.99 14.79
N ASP A 47 -7.51 -0.72 13.58
CA ASP A 47 -8.37 -0.75 12.41
C ASP A 47 -8.85 -2.16 12.08
N GLN A 48 -7.92 -3.11 12.12
CA GLN A 48 -8.22 -4.52 11.89
C GLN A 48 -9.17 -5.06 12.96
N ILE A 49 -8.93 -4.71 14.23
CA ILE A 49 -9.81 -5.09 15.34
C ILE A 49 -11.20 -4.46 15.17
N SER A 50 -11.28 -3.18 14.83
CA SER A 50 -12.56 -2.48 14.67
C SER A 50 -13.40 -3.05 13.52
N LEU A 51 -12.76 -3.30 12.37
CA LEU A 51 -13.40 -3.95 11.23
C LEU A 51 -13.81 -5.39 11.57
N PHE A 52 -12.92 -6.15 12.20
CA PHE A 52 -13.21 -7.52 12.64
C PHE A 52 -14.40 -7.58 13.59
N LEU A 53 -14.45 -6.70 14.59
CA LEU A 53 -15.55 -6.67 15.56
C LEU A 53 -16.86 -6.23 14.90
N ALA A 54 -16.82 -5.29 13.95
CA ALA A 54 -17.99 -4.90 13.16
C ALA A 54 -18.52 -6.07 12.32
N LEU A 55 -17.64 -6.81 11.64
CA LEU A 55 -18.00 -8.00 10.86
C LEU A 55 -18.48 -9.15 11.75
N HIS A 56 -17.80 -9.38 12.88
CA HIS A 56 -18.21 -10.39 13.85
C HIS A 56 -19.60 -10.07 14.44
N SER A 57 -19.88 -8.81 14.75
CA SER A 57 -21.21 -8.36 15.19
C SER A 57 -22.27 -8.59 14.11
N LEU A 58 -21.97 -8.27 12.84
CA LEU A 58 -22.85 -8.55 11.70
C LEU A 58 -23.16 -10.04 11.55
N LEU A 59 -22.14 -10.90 11.64
CA LEU A 59 -22.26 -12.34 11.46
C LEU A 59 -22.94 -13.05 12.64
N THR A 60 -22.75 -12.55 13.87
CA THR A 60 -23.30 -13.19 15.08
C THR A 60 -24.69 -12.69 15.46
N ARG A 61 -25.07 -11.45 15.10
CA ARG A 61 -26.40 -10.88 15.43
C ARG A 61 -27.40 -10.90 14.28
N GLY A 62 -26.97 -11.19 13.05
CA GLY A 62 -27.82 -11.15 11.86
C GLY A 62 -28.43 -9.76 11.59
N ALA A 63 -29.43 -9.70 10.71
CA ALA A 63 -30.07 -8.47 10.21
C ALA A 63 -30.76 -7.58 11.26
N GLY A 64 -30.70 -7.91 12.55
CA GLY A 64 -31.38 -7.20 13.64
C GLY A 64 -30.65 -6.00 14.24
N LEU A 65 -29.47 -5.61 13.72
CA LEU A 65 -28.75 -4.44 14.23
C LEU A 65 -29.39 -3.15 13.68
N ASP A 66 -29.87 -2.26 14.54
CA ASP A 66 -30.39 -0.96 14.13
C ASP A 66 -29.24 -0.10 13.55
N LEU A 67 -29.40 0.38 12.31
CA LEU A 67 -28.42 1.27 11.68
C LEU A 67 -28.18 2.55 12.49
N ASN A 68 -29.18 3.05 13.23
CA ASN A 68 -29.04 4.24 14.06
C ASN A 68 -28.10 3.98 15.24
N GLU A 69 -28.33 2.88 15.95
CA GLU A 69 -27.46 2.44 17.07
C GLU A 69 -26.05 2.15 16.55
N TRP A 70 -25.94 1.50 15.38
CA TRP A 70 -24.64 1.24 14.77
C TRP A 70 -23.92 2.52 14.38
N ALA A 71 -24.61 3.47 13.75
CA ALA A 71 -24.03 4.73 13.29
C ALA A 71 -23.52 5.56 14.47
N GLU A 72 -24.31 5.66 15.54
CA GLU A 72 -23.89 6.32 16.78
C GLU A 72 -22.62 5.66 17.32
N LYS A 73 -22.63 4.34 17.50
CA LYS A 73 -21.46 3.61 18.00
C LYS A 73 -20.25 3.73 17.08
N PHE A 74 -20.45 3.70 15.76
CA PHE A 74 -19.41 3.88 14.77
C PHE A 74 -18.77 5.27 14.89
N GLU A 75 -19.55 6.34 15.00
CA GLU A 75 -19.02 7.70 15.21
C GLU A 75 -18.16 7.82 16.48
N TRP A 76 -18.45 7.00 17.49
CA TRP A 76 -17.76 6.94 18.77
C TRP A 76 -16.75 5.78 18.91
N SER A 77 -16.40 5.10 17.82
CA SER A 77 -15.44 3.98 17.79
C SER A 77 -15.81 2.79 18.67
N PHE A 78 -17.10 2.53 18.85
CA PHE A 78 -17.64 1.42 19.63
C PHE A 78 -17.04 1.39 21.06
N PRO A 79 -17.39 2.38 21.91
CA PRO A 79 -16.76 2.57 23.22
C PRO A 79 -16.87 1.33 24.14
N GLU A 80 -17.92 0.51 23.98
CA GLU A 80 -18.09 -0.74 24.70
C GLU A 80 -17.02 -1.80 24.35
N LEU A 81 -16.43 -1.70 23.16
CA LEU A 81 -15.33 -2.54 22.68
C LEU A 81 -13.96 -1.94 23.01
N ALA A 82 -13.91 -0.65 23.35
CA ALA A 82 -12.68 0.12 23.56
C ALA A 82 -12.07 0.00 24.98
N GLY A 83 -12.71 -0.75 25.89
CA GLY A 83 -12.34 -0.85 27.31
C GLY A 83 -10.93 -1.38 27.63
N ARG A 84 -10.13 -1.79 26.63
CA ARG A 84 -8.71 -2.14 26.78
C ARG A 84 -7.74 -1.27 25.97
N ASN A 85 -8.22 -0.42 25.06
CA ASN A 85 -7.37 0.32 24.12
C ASN A 85 -7.31 1.84 24.38
N GLN A 86 -8.14 2.43 25.25
CA GLN A 86 -8.16 3.89 25.45
C GLN A 86 -6.81 4.52 25.86
N ALA A 87 -5.94 3.78 26.55
CA ALA A 87 -4.61 4.26 26.94
C ALA A 87 -3.65 4.47 25.75
N ALA A 88 -3.93 3.87 24.59
CA ALA A 88 -3.10 3.95 23.38
C ALA A 88 -3.56 5.04 22.38
N PHE A 89 -4.71 5.68 22.61
CA PHE A 89 -5.34 6.64 21.68
C PHE A 89 -5.65 7.99 22.32
N ASP A 90 -4.89 8.38 23.34
CA ASP A 90 -5.11 9.60 24.14
C ASP A 90 -6.56 9.72 24.68
N GLY A 91 -7.28 8.60 24.80
CA GLY A 91 -8.69 8.56 25.19
C GLY A 91 -9.68 9.08 24.13
N LEU A 92 -9.24 9.42 22.91
CA LEU A 92 -10.09 9.98 21.87
C LEU A 92 -10.66 8.89 20.93
N PRO A 93 -11.98 8.88 20.67
CA PRO A 93 -12.58 8.09 19.60
C PRO A 93 -11.91 8.37 18.25
N TRP A 94 -11.61 7.31 17.50
CA TRP A 94 -10.86 7.32 16.24
C TRP A 94 -9.46 7.93 16.34
N GLY A 95 -8.93 8.15 17.56
CA GLY A 95 -7.70 8.90 17.78
C GLY A 95 -7.79 10.36 17.28
N LYS A 96 -9.01 10.91 17.14
CA LYS A 96 -9.25 12.22 16.53
C LYS A 96 -10.21 13.11 17.33
N PRO A 97 -10.06 14.45 17.22
CA PRO A 97 -11.04 15.41 17.72
C PRO A 97 -12.41 15.20 17.08
N THR A 98 -13.48 15.61 17.76
CA THR A 98 -14.88 15.36 17.34
C THR A 98 -15.18 15.88 15.94
N GLU A 99 -14.60 17.02 15.58
CA GLU A 99 -14.69 17.70 14.29
C GLU A 99 -14.01 16.94 13.15
N GLU A 100 -13.07 16.03 13.44
CA GLU A 100 -12.39 15.25 12.41
C GLU A 100 -12.95 13.82 12.24
N ARG A 101 -13.93 13.46 13.08
CA ARG A 101 -14.52 12.11 13.08
C ARG A 101 -15.45 11.89 11.89
N PRO A 102 -15.71 10.62 11.54
CA PRO A 102 -16.78 10.28 10.62
C PRO A 102 -18.14 10.76 11.15
N ARG A 103 -19.09 11.01 10.24
CA ARG A 103 -20.49 11.30 10.57
C ARG A 103 -21.42 10.65 9.58
N ILE A 104 -22.52 10.11 10.07
CA ILE A 104 -23.61 9.58 9.26
C ILE A 104 -24.85 10.43 9.56
N ARG A 105 -25.40 11.08 8.53
CA ARG A 105 -26.62 11.85 8.64
C ARG A 105 -27.70 11.17 7.81
N PHE A 106 -28.80 10.82 8.47
CA PHE A 106 -29.96 10.22 7.82
C PHE A 106 -30.77 11.29 7.09
N ILE A 107 -31.20 10.98 5.86
CA ILE A 107 -32.07 11.84 5.06
C ILE A 107 -33.44 11.17 4.95
N GLY A 108 -34.50 11.94 5.23
CA GLY A 108 -35.89 11.48 5.19
C GLY A 108 -36.48 11.24 6.58
N ASP A 109 -37.74 10.85 6.61
CA ASP A 109 -38.51 10.66 7.84
C ASP A 109 -38.55 9.17 8.23
N ASP A 110 -38.48 8.85 9.52
CA ASP A 110 -38.41 7.46 10.05
C ASP A 110 -39.66 6.62 9.71
N LYS A 111 -40.71 7.24 9.16
CA LYS A 111 -41.89 6.55 8.62
C LYS A 111 -41.59 5.82 7.30
N GLN A 112 -40.82 6.41 6.37
CA GLN A 112 -40.44 5.76 5.10
C GLN A 112 -39.61 4.48 5.33
N ARG A 113 -38.82 4.45 6.42
CA ARG A 113 -38.04 3.28 6.87
C ARG A 113 -38.92 2.04 7.11
N ARG A 114 -40.12 2.21 7.66
CA ARG A 114 -40.96 1.07 8.09
C ARG A 114 -41.67 0.38 6.93
N GLU A 115 -41.89 1.10 5.84
CA GLU A 115 -42.66 0.60 4.68
C GLU A 115 -41.76 -0.07 3.64
N ASP A 116 -40.59 0.51 3.33
CA ASP A 116 -39.75 0.05 2.21
C ASP A 116 -38.46 -0.67 2.63
N GLY A 117 -38.05 -0.59 3.91
CA GLY A 117 -36.79 -1.19 4.38
C GLY A 117 -35.52 -0.56 3.77
N TYR A 118 -35.67 0.59 3.10
CA TYR A 118 -34.63 1.33 2.40
C TYR A 118 -34.38 2.68 3.06
N ARG A 119 -33.14 3.17 3.04
CA ARG A 119 -32.79 4.51 3.54
C ARG A 119 -31.84 5.23 2.60
N VAL A 120 -31.72 6.53 2.84
CA VAL A 120 -30.69 7.38 2.24
C VAL A 120 -29.91 8.05 3.38
N VAL A 121 -28.58 8.04 3.29
CA VAL A 121 -27.70 8.69 4.26
C VAL A 121 -26.63 9.52 3.57
N GLU A 122 -26.28 10.64 4.18
CA GLU A 122 -25.05 11.38 3.93
C GLU A 122 -23.97 10.81 4.85
N PHE A 123 -22.91 10.25 4.26
CA PHE A 123 -21.72 9.84 4.98
C PHE A 123 -20.60 10.86 4.78
N TYR A 124 -20.10 11.39 5.88
CA TYR A 124 -18.95 12.29 5.93
C TYR A 124 -17.77 11.52 6.55
N PRO A 125 -16.73 11.16 5.79
CA PRO A 125 -15.55 10.52 6.37
C PRO A 125 -14.82 11.42 7.37
N ASN A 126 -14.96 12.74 7.26
CA ASN A 126 -14.42 13.75 8.18
C ASN A 126 -15.34 14.98 8.20
N ARG A 127 -15.92 15.31 9.37
CA ARG A 127 -16.85 16.45 9.52
C ARG A 127 -16.22 17.81 9.22
N ALA A 128 -14.90 17.95 9.35
CA ALA A 128 -14.18 19.18 9.03
C ALA A 128 -14.06 19.44 7.52
N ASN A 129 -14.39 18.45 6.67
CA ASN A 129 -14.43 18.61 5.23
C ASN A 129 -15.86 18.41 4.70
N PRO A 130 -16.69 19.47 4.68
CA PRO A 130 -18.10 19.38 4.28
C PRO A 130 -18.28 19.01 2.80
N ASP A 131 -17.24 19.21 1.97
CA ASP A 131 -17.27 18.89 0.53
C ASP A 131 -17.04 17.40 0.25
N ASP A 132 -16.54 16.64 1.23
CA ASP A 132 -16.28 15.20 1.16
C ASP A 132 -17.48 14.43 1.75
N VAL A 133 -18.59 14.45 1.01
CA VAL A 133 -19.86 13.80 1.38
C VAL A 133 -20.23 12.73 0.37
N HIS A 134 -20.61 11.56 0.86
CA HIS A 134 -21.10 10.44 0.05
C HIS A 134 -22.57 10.20 0.34
N LEU A 135 -23.39 10.25 -0.71
CA LEU A 135 -24.81 9.88 -0.62
C LEU A 135 -24.96 8.38 -0.84
N LEU A 136 -25.45 7.66 0.16
CA LEU A 136 -25.62 6.22 0.13
C LEU A 136 -27.08 5.87 0.27
N SER A 137 -27.55 4.90 -0.50
CA SER A 137 -28.93 4.43 -0.44
C SER A 137 -28.98 2.91 -0.51
N GLY A 138 -29.82 2.30 0.31
CA GLY A 138 -29.87 0.84 0.42
C GLY A 138 -30.69 0.39 1.61
N THR A 139 -30.72 -0.92 1.79
CA THR A 139 -31.04 -1.52 3.09
C THR A 139 -30.02 -1.13 4.15
N ASP A 140 -30.38 -1.29 5.43
CA ASP A 140 -29.48 -1.01 6.54
C ASP A 140 -28.15 -1.81 6.44
N ALA A 141 -28.18 -3.02 5.90
CA ALA A 141 -26.99 -3.83 5.70
C ALA A 141 -26.08 -3.28 4.58
N GLU A 142 -26.66 -2.90 3.44
CA GLU A 142 -25.93 -2.35 2.31
C GLU A 142 -25.28 -1.01 2.64
N ILE A 143 -26.00 -0.14 3.36
CA ILE A 143 -25.48 1.17 3.79
C ILE A 143 -24.28 0.98 4.74
N ARG A 144 -24.35 0.05 5.70
CA ARG A 144 -23.20 -0.26 6.58
C ARG A 144 -22.00 -0.75 5.79
N GLN A 145 -22.20 -1.67 4.86
CA GLN A 145 -21.12 -2.20 4.04
C GLN A 145 -20.48 -1.10 3.20
N ALA A 146 -21.29 -0.23 2.58
CA ALA A 146 -20.81 0.89 1.79
C ALA A 146 -20.00 1.89 2.63
N ILE A 147 -20.47 2.22 3.85
CA ILE A 147 -19.74 3.08 4.78
C ILE A 147 -18.37 2.48 5.15
N GLN A 148 -18.32 1.18 5.46
CA GLN A 148 -17.06 0.50 5.79
C GLN A 148 -16.06 0.54 4.63
N VAL A 149 -16.52 0.28 3.40
CA VAL A 149 -15.67 0.32 2.20
C VAL A 149 -15.18 1.73 1.92
N LEU A 150 -16.07 2.73 1.95
CA LEU A 150 -15.70 4.12 1.72
C LEU A 150 -14.71 4.62 2.77
N PHE A 151 -14.96 4.31 4.04
CA PHE A 151 -14.05 4.70 5.10
C PHE A 151 -12.64 4.07 4.93
N ALA A 152 -12.57 2.81 4.51
CA ALA A 152 -11.32 2.16 4.17
C ALA A 152 -10.61 2.85 2.98
N LEU A 153 -11.35 3.21 1.93
CA LEU A 153 -10.83 3.90 0.74
C LEU A 153 -10.34 5.32 1.05
N THR A 154 -11.14 6.15 1.74
CA THR A 154 -10.74 7.51 2.11
C THR A 154 -9.49 7.51 2.98
N ARG A 155 -9.31 6.48 3.81
CA ARG A 155 -8.10 6.31 4.60
C ARG A 155 -6.88 5.95 3.75
N ILE A 156 -7.04 5.06 2.77
CA ILE A 156 -6.00 4.72 1.79
C ILE A 156 -5.50 5.99 1.09
N GLU A 157 -6.43 6.86 0.67
CA GLU A 157 -6.10 8.10 -0.03
C GLU A 157 -5.46 9.16 0.87
N ARG A 158 -5.97 9.37 2.09
CA ARG A 158 -5.51 10.46 2.97
C ARG A 158 -4.25 10.14 3.76
N GLU A 159 -4.11 8.91 4.25
CA GLU A 159 -2.97 8.54 5.08
C GLU A 159 -1.78 8.08 4.24
N GLY A 160 -1.95 8.01 2.90
CA GLY A 160 -0.94 7.45 2.01
C GLY A 160 -0.56 6.04 2.45
N ILE A 161 -1.46 5.36 3.17
CA ILE A 161 -1.39 3.94 3.48
C ILE A 161 -1.65 3.26 2.14
N ASN A 162 -0.60 3.28 1.33
CA ASN A 162 -0.27 2.17 0.48
C ASN A 162 -0.45 0.96 1.37
N PHE A 163 -1.39 0.08 1.02
CA PHE A 163 -1.43 -1.26 1.57
C PHE A 163 -0.01 -1.73 1.86
N VAL A 164 0.16 -2.42 2.98
CA VAL A 164 1.26 -3.37 3.09
C VAL A 164 1.09 -4.35 1.92
N GLY A 165 1.73 -4.01 0.79
CA GLY A 165 1.59 -4.65 -0.50
C GLY A 165 0.17 -4.59 -1.08
N TYR A 166 -0.09 -3.66 -2.00
CA TYR A 166 -0.95 -4.07 -3.11
C TYR A 166 -0.27 -5.30 -3.74
N PRO A 167 -0.89 -6.49 -3.73
CA PRO A 167 -0.20 -7.69 -4.19
C PRO A 167 0.25 -7.48 -5.63
N ILE A 168 1.53 -7.77 -5.90
CA ILE A 168 2.15 -7.47 -7.19
C ILE A 168 1.45 -8.22 -8.32
N ASP A 169 0.93 -9.41 -7.99
CA ASP A 169 0.05 -10.25 -8.80
C ASP A 169 -1.27 -9.55 -9.13
N GLU A 170 -1.94 -8.92 -8.15
CA GLU A 170 -3.19 -8.20 -8.40
C GLU A 170 -2.97 -7.00 -9.34
N TYR A 171 -1.88 -6.27 -9.15
CA TYR A 171 -1.47 -5.20 -10.08
C TYR A 171 -1.26 -5.71 -11.50
N LEU A 172 -0.61 -6.86 -11.66
CA LEU A 172 -0.37 -7.46 -12.96
C LEU A 172 -1.64 -8.08 -13.57
N ARG A 173 -2.64 -8.46 -12.77
CA ARG A 173 -3.96 -8.87 -13.26
C ARG A 173 -4.76 -7.70 -13.81
N ILE A 174 -4.74 -6.55 -13.13
CA ILE A 174 -5.44 -5.34 -13.61
C ILE A 174 -4.73 -4.75 -14.82
N LYS A 175 -3.39 -4.81 -14.86
CA LYS A 175 -2.56 -4.24 -15.92
C LYS A 175 -1.62 -5.29 -16.50
N PRO A 176 -2.17 -6.29 -17.22
CA PRO A 176 -1.34 -7.31 -17.84
C PRO A 176 -0.40 -6.67 -18.87
N ARG A 177 0.81 -7.19 -18.91
CA ARG A 177 1.89 -6.76 -19.81
C ARG A 177 2.39 -7.95 -20.59
N ASP A 178 2.61 -7.75 -21.89
CA ASP A 178 3.14 -8.79 -22.78
C ASP A 178 4.64 -9.02 -22.61
N TYR A 179 5.33 -8.14 -21.89
CA TYR A 179 6.76 -8.15 -21.61
C TYR A 179 7.05 -8.22 -20.11
N ILE A 180 8.26 -8.63 -19.76
CA ILE A 180 8.75 -8.65 -18.38
C ILE A 180 9.28 -7.26 -18.05
N SER A 181 8.89 -6.70 -16.91
CA SER A 181 9.43 -5.42 -16.42
C SER A 181 10.21 -5.63 -15.13
N ILE A 182 11.07 -4.69 -14.77
CA ILE A 182 11.61 -4.61 -13.41
C ILE A 182 11.22 -3.30 -12.76
N GLN A 183 10.96 -3.31 -11.47
CA GLN A 183 10.76 -2.12 -10.67
C GLN A 183 11.88 -2.01 -9.65
N ILE A 184 12.72 -0.99 -9.81
CA ILE A 184 13.81 -0.69 -8.88
C ILE A 184 13.27 0.31 -7.85
N TRP A 185 13.62 0.09 -6.59
CA TRP A 185 13.21 0.90 -5.46
C TRP A 185 14.41 1.53 -4.78
N TRP A 186 14.32 2.82 -4.48
CA TRP A 186 15.29 3.58 -3.71
C TRP A 186 14.67 4.11 -2.43
N THR A 187 15.50 4.26 -1.40
CA THR A 187 15.13 4.89 -0.13
C THR A 187 16.15 5.94 0.26
N THR A 188 15.69 7.02 0.88
CA THR A 188 16.59 7.95 1.58
C THR A 188 17.32 7.25 2.72
N PRO A 189 18.59 7.59 3.00
CA PRO A 189 19.33 7.01 4.12
C PRO A 189 18.62 7.14 5.49
N PRO A 190 18.88 6.23 6.45
CA PRO A 190 18.31 6.30 7.81
C PRO A 190 18.58 7.61 8.56
N GLU A 191 19.67 8.29 8.24
CA GLU A 191 20.09 9.57 8.80
C GLU A 191 19.46 10.79 8.11
N ALA A 192 18.81 10.63 6.95
CA ALA A 192 18.26 11.75 6.20
C ALA A 192 17.05 12.39 6.92
N ALA A 193 17.02 13.73 7.00
CA ALA A 193 15.89 14.47 7.58
C ALA A 193 14.58 14.25 6.79
N TYR A 194 14.67 14.21 5.46
CA TYR A 194 13.54 13.88 4.59
C TYR A 194 13.50 12.37 4.33
N LYS A 195 12.37 11.73 4.62
CA LYS A 195 12.14 10.30 4.34
C LYS A 195 11.35 10.14 3.05
N SER A 196 11.91 9.39 2.11
CA SER A 196 11.27 9.13 0.84
C SER A 196 11.59 7.75 0.30
N ARG A 197 10.62 7.19 -0.41
CA ARG A 197 10.77 5.98 -1.20
C ARG A 197 10.42 6.31 -2.64
N ARG A 198 11.31 5.95 -3.57
CA ARG A 198 11.16 6.21 -5.00
C ARG A 198 11.23 4.90 -5.76
N SER A 199 10.57 4.85 -6.91
CA SER A 199 10.64 3.69 -7.78
C SER A 199 10.67 4.10 -9.24
N VAL A 200 11.35 3.30 -10.05
CA VAL A 200 11.35 3.41 -11.51
C VAL A 200 11.00 2.04 -12.06
N THR A 201 10.04 2.01 -12.98
CA THR A 201 9.69 0.80 -13.71
C THR A 201 10.39 0.82 -15.06
N ILE A 202 11.10 -0.26 -15.36
CA ILE A 202 11.85 -0.47 -16.60
C ILE A 202 11.07 -1.50 -17.41
N PRO A 203 10.47 -1.09 -18.55
CA PRO A 203 9.76 -2.02 -19.43
C PRO A 203 10.75 -2.91 -20.18
N ASP A 204 10.23 -4.05 -20.66
CA ASP A 204 10.93 -5.07 -21.45
C ASP A 204 12.39 -5.29 -21.05
N VAL A 205 12.62 -5.87 -19.87
CA VAL A 205 13.97 -5.97 -19.32
C VAL A 205 14.91 -6.78 -20.22
N SER A 206 16.10 -6.23 -20.51
CA SER A 206 17.14 -6.93 -21.25
C SER A 206 17.78 -7.99 -20.36
N LEU A 207 17.60 -9.26 -20.71
CA LEU A 207 18.11 -10.40 -19.93
C LEU A 207 19.64 -10.39 -19.82
N ALA A 208 20.33 -9.90 -20.85
CA ALA A 208 21.78 -9.76 -20.85
C ALA A 208 22.29 -8.76 -19.80
N ASN A 209 21.44 -7.81 -19.38
CA ASN A 209 21.80 -6.73 -18.46
C ASN A 209 21.19 -6.90 -17.06
N LEU A 210 20.66 -8.08 -16.74
CA LEU A 210 19.98 -8.36 -15.46
C LEU A 210 20.89 -9.03 -14.41
N SER A 211 22.21 -8.82 -14.47
CA SER A 211 23.09 -9.24 -13.36
C SER A 211 22.91 -8.33 -12.14
N PHE A 212 23.21 -8.85 -10.95
CA PHE A 212 23.05 -8.12 -9.70
C PHE A 212 23.87 -6.82 -9.71
N GLU A 213 25.11 -6.92 -10.17
CA GLU A 213 26.07 -5.82 -10.24
C GLU A 213 25.62 -4.77 -11.26
N THR A 214 25.12 -5.18 -12.43
CA THR A 214 24.65 -4.24 -13.45
C THR A 214 23.43 -3.45 -12.95
N VAL A 215 22.46 -4.12 -12.31
CA VAL A 215 21.30 -3.44 -11.72
C VAL A 215 21.72 -2.50 -10.58
N LEU A 216 22.63 -2.94 -9.71
CA LEU A 216 23.14 -2.12 -8.61
C LEU A 216 23.85 -0.86 -9.13
N GLN A 217 24.72 -1.00 -10.14
CA GLN A 217 25.45 0.13 -10.73
C GLN A 217 24.50 1.10 -11.45
N ALA A 218 23.56 0.58 -12.24
CA ALA A 218 22.53 1.40 -12.89
C ALA A 218 21.66 2.17 -11.88
N ALA A 219 21.52 1.64 -10.66
CA ALA A 219 20.80 2.27 -9.57
C ALA A 219 21.66 3.22 -8.70
N GLY A 220 22.89 3.55 -9.12
CA GLY A 220 23.81 4.46 -8.45
C GLY A 220 24.84 3.79 -7.53
N GLY A 221 24.91 2.46 -7.51
CA GLY A 221 25.84 1.71 -6.70
C GLY A 221 25.64 1.91 -5.19
N SER A 222 26.71 1.67 -4.42
CA SER A 222 26.73 1.90 -2.96
C SER A 222 26.58 3.39 -2.60
N ASN A 223 26.99 4.27 -3.49
CA ASN A 223 26.90 5.71 -3.31
C ASN A 223 25.48 6.23 -3.48
N GLY A 224 24.65 5.57 -4.29
CA GLY A 224 23.29 5.99 -4.62
C GLY A 224 23.24 7.22 -5.53
N LEU A 225 22.03 7.73 -5.77
CA LEU A 225 21.75 8.81 -6.71
C LEU A 225 21.29 10.07 -6.01
N ASN A 226 21.45 11.21 -6.67
CA ASN A 226 20.77 12.44 -6.27
C ASN A 226 19.40 12.48 -6.95
N TRP A 227 18.37 12.74 -6.17
CA TRP A 227 16.97 12.86 -6.59
C TRP A 227 16.49 14.27 -6.32
N GLY A 228 15.41 14.69 -6.95
CA GLY A 228 14.89 16.05 -6.81
C GLY A 228 13.69 16.33 -7.69
N ASN A 229 13.49 17.62 -7.97
CA ASN A 229 12.34 18.15 -8.70
C ASN A 229 12.49 18.09 -10.23
N TRP A 230 13.66 17.73 -10.75
CA TRP A 230 13.85 17.54 -12.18
C TRP A 230 13.51 16.12 -12.59
N GLN A 231 12.66 15.93 -13.60
CA GLN A 231 12.27 14.62 -14.11
C GLN A 231 12.70 14.48 -15.57
N ALA A 232 13.49 13.44 -15.84
CA ALA A 232 13.78 12.98 -17.18
C ALA A 232 12.87 11.79 -17.52
N ARG A 233 12.32 11.79 -18.72
CA ARG A 233 11.41 10.77 -19.23
C ARG A 233 11.92 10.24 -20.56
N ALA A 234 11.97 8.92 -20.69
CA ALA A 234 12.15 8.21 -21.94
C ALA A 234 10.84 7.59 -22.39
N TYR A 235 10.51 7.77 -23.66
CA TYR A 235 9.46 7.05 -24.36
C TYR A 235 10.12 5.88 -25.08
N LEU A 236 9.74 4.67 -24.68
CA LEU A 236 10.39 3.42 -25.06
C LEU A 236 9.42 2.57 -25.87
N GLY A 237 9.92 1.92 -26.91
CA GLY A 237 9.15 0.99 -27.71
C GLY A 237 10.02 0.23 -28.69
N GLN A 238 9.40 -0.63 -29.48
CA GLN A 238 10.00 -1.18 -30.69
C GLN A 238 9.54 -0.33 -31.88
N ALA A 239 10.38 -0.14 -32.88
CA ALA A 239 10.09 0.70 -34.04
C ALA A 239 8.75 0.33 -34.74
N GLU A 240 8.35 -0.93 -34.67
CA GLU A 240 7.13 -1.47 -35.30
C GLU A 240 5.95 -1.65 -34.33
N ALA A 241 6.17 -1.52 -33.01
CA ALA A 241 5.13 -1.78 -32.02
C ALA A 241 4.29 -0.52 -31.74
N LYS A 242 2.96 -0.70 -31.68
CA LYS A 242 2.02 0.38 -31.32
C LYS A 242 2.08 0.80 -29.84
N ALA A 243 2.70 -0.02 -28.98
CA ALA A 243 2.73 0.21 -27.54
C ALA A 243 3.98 1.01 -27.15
N ILE A 244 3.79 2.26 -26.72
CA ILE A 244 4.84 3.10 -26.16
C ILE A 244 4.79 2.98 -24.63
N SER A 245 5.90 2.54 -24.04
CA SER A 245 6.12 2.57 -22.59
C SER A 245 6.86 3.84 -22.17
N GLN A 246 6.79 4.16 -20.88
CA GLN A 246 7.52 5.29 -20.32
C GLN A 246 8.42 4.84 -19.19
N MET A 247 9.66 5.35 -19.18
CA MET A 247 10.58 5.25 -18.06
C MET A 247 10.86 6.66 -17.56
N VAL A 248 10.74 6.88 -16.25
CA VAL A 248 10.93 8.21 -15.64
C VAL A 248 11.94 8.09 -14.50
N ALA A 249 12.99 8.91 -14.52
CA ALA A 249 13.93 9.08 -13.43
C ALA A 249 14.00 10.57 -13.06
N SER A 250 14.32 10.87 -11.80
CA SER A 250 14.46 12.26 -11.35
C SER A 250 15.88 12.57 -10.87
N GLY A 251 16.20 13.85 -10.74
CA GLY A 251 17.49 14.37 -10.28
C GLY A 251 17.34 15.71 -9.57
N GLY A 252 18.39 16.14 -8.88
CA GLY A 252 18.46 17.47 -8.26
C GLY A 252 18.67 18.60 -9.26
N SER A 253 19.18 18.28 -10.45
CA SER A 253 19.26 19.17 -11.60
C SER A 253 18.78 18.45 -12.87
N GLU A 254 18.60 19.21 -13.95
CA GLU A 254 18.32 18.66 -15.28
C GLU A 254 19.37 17.62 -15.69
N GLN A 255 20.66 17.94 -15.53
CA GLN A 255 21.76 17.06 -15.92
C GLN A 255 21.77 15.77 -15.08
N GLU A 256 21.50 15.87 -13.78
CA GLU A 256 21.40 14.70 -12.90
C GLU A 256 20.22 13.81 -13.30
N ALA A 257 19.06 14.40 -13.61
CA ALA A 257 17.89 13.64 -14.04
C ALA A 257 18.16 12.88 -15.35
N GLN A 258 18.80 13.53 -16.33
CA GLN A 258 19.21 12.89 -17.57
C GLN A 258 20.25 11.78 -17.35
N ALA A 259 21.26 12.03 -16.51
CA ALA A 259 22.28 11.05 -16.20
C ALA A 259 21.68 9.81 -15.52
N ASN A 260 20.81 10.01 -14.53
CA ASN A 260 20.09 8.93 -13.85
C ASN A 260 19.25 8.11 -14.84
N LEU A 261 18.51 8.77 -15.73
CA LEU A 261 17.73 8.07 -16.75
C LEU A 261 18.61 7.25 -17.70
N ARG A 262 19.72 7.84 -18.19
CA ARG A 262 20.66 7.18 -19.11
C ARG A 262 21.33 5.96 -18.48
N GLN A 263 21.57 5.94 -17.18
CA GLN A 263 22.10 4.76 -16.48
C GLN A 263 21.10 3.60 -16.46
N LEU A 264 19.80 3.88 -16.47
CA LEU A 264 18.74 2.87 -16.44
C LEU A 264 18.35 2.35 -17.83
N LEU A 265 18.55 3.14 -18.88
CA LEU A 265 18.19 2.78 -20.27
C LEU A 265 18.76 1.43 -20.73
N PRO A 266 20.05 1.07 -20.47
CA PRO A 266 20.59 -0.22 -20.89
C PRO A 266 19.88 -1.44 -20.28
N LEU A 267 19.18 -1.27 -19.16
CA LEU A 267 18.40 -2.36 -18.56
C LEU A 267 17.13 -2.70 -19.36
N SER A 268 16.69 -1.80 -20.24
CA SER A 268 15.56 -2.00 -21.16
C SER A 268 16.05 -2.60 -22.47
N GLY A 269 15.31 -3.59 -22.99
CA GLY A 269 15.43 -4.12 -24.34
C GLY A 269 14.72 -3.26 -25.39
N PHE A 270 13.81 -2.38 -24.96
CA PHE A 270 13.21 -1.37 -25.85
C PHE A 270 14.16 -0.23 -26.18
N GLU A 271 14.02 0.30 -27.39
CA GLU A 271 14.76 1.47 -27.86
C GLU A 271 14.15 2.77 -27.32
N ALA A 272 15.03 3.76 -27.06
CA ALA A 272 14.60 5.08 -26.65
C ALA A 272 14.20 5.93 -27.86
N LEU A 273 12.91 6.06 -28.09
CA LEU A 273 12.34 6.83 -29.22
C LEU A 273 12.45 8.34 -28.98
N ARG A 274 12.21 8.78 -27.74
CA ARG A 274 12.25 10.19 -27.36
C ARG A 274 12.68 10.35 -25.91
N LEU A 275 13.49 11.37 -25.66
CA LEU A 275 13.83 11.84 -24.31
C LEU A 275 13.23 13.23 -24.09
N SER A 276 12.74 13.49 -22.88
CA SER A 276 12.28 14.81 -22.46
C SER A 276 12.65 15.05 -21.01
N VAL A 277 12.93 16.29 -20.65
CA VAL A 277 13.17 16.69 -19.26
C VAL A 277 12.23 17.82 -18.89
N SER A 278 11.73 17.79 -17.67
CA SER A 278 10.84 18.82 -17.13
C SER A 278 11.17 19.08 -15.66
N HIS A 279 11.07 20.34 -15.26
CA HIS A 279 11.06 20.71 -13.84
C HIS A 279 9.65 20.54 -13.27
N VAL A 280 9.53 19.88 -12.12
CA VAL A 280 8.27 19.66 -11.41
C VAL A 280 8.19 20.62 -10.23
N ASP A 281 7.37 21.64 -10.36
CA ASP A 281 7.06 22.54 -9.25
C ASP A 281 5.91 21.97 -8.40
N HIS A 282 6.23 21.47 -7.22
CA HIS A 282 5.25 20.92 -6.29
C HIS A 282 4.36 21.98 -5.63
N SER A 283 4.69 23.27 -5.73
CA SER A 283 3.91 24.36 -5.15
C SER A 283 2.66 24.72 -5.96
N THR A 284 2.66 24.41 -7.27
CA THR A 284 1.57 24.70 -8.20
C THR A 284 0.58 23.54 -8.37
N ALA A 285 0.80 22.43 -7.65
CA ALA A 285 -0.12 21.30 -7.69
C ALA A 285 -1.51 21.70 -7.16
N LYS A 286 -2.57 21.07 -7.70
CA LYS A 286 -3.98 21.34 -7.30
C LYS A 286 -4.20 21.26 -5.78
N ASN A 287 -3.45 20.38 -5.12
CA ASN A 287 -3.39 20.24 -3.67
C ASN A 287 -1.90 20.16 -3.27
N PRO A 288 -1.21 21.30 -3.07
CA PRO A 288 0.21 21.28 -2.82
C PRO A 288 0.47 20.76 -1.39
N PRO A 289 1.46 19.86 -1.19
CA PRO A 289 1.79 19.40 0.14
C PRO A 289 2.25 20.59 1.00
N PRO A 290 1.99 20.55 2.32
CA PRO A 290 2.46 21.59 3.23
C PRO A 290 3.99 21.71 3.13
N PRO A 291 4.58 22.90 3.34
CA PRO A 291 6.01 23.13 3.15
C PRO A 291 6.92 22.10 3.82
N SER A 292 6.56 21.66 5.03
CA SER A 292 7.28 20.64 5.81
C SER A 292 7.29 19.24 5.18
N LYS A 293 6.35 18.93 4.29
CA LYS A 293 6.24 17.66 3.58
C LYS A 293 6.67 17.76 2.10
N ARG A 294 7.05 18.95 1.63
CA ARG A 294 7.56 19.12 0.27
C ARG A 294 8.90 18.39 0.12
N PRO A 295 9.11 17.64 -0.96
CA PRO A 295 10.44 17.11 -1.23
C PRO A 295 11.41 18.28 -1.39
N PRO A 296 12.61 18.19 -0.78
CA PRO A 296 13.66 19.17 -1.03
C PRO A 296 14.07 19.12 -2.51
N GLU A 297 14.58 20.24 -3.03
CA GLU A 297 14.99 20.36 -4.44
C GLU A 297 16.00 19.29 -4.85
N ARG A 298 16.87 18.90 -3.90
CA ARG A 298 17.86 17.84 -4.08
C ARG A 298 18.00 17.05 -2.79
N PHE A 299 18.01 15.72 -2.90
CA PHE A 299 18.27 14.80 -1.78
C PHE A 299 18.90 13.51 -2.25
N LYS A 300 19.62 12.84 -1.35
CA LYS A 300 20.30 11.57 -1.65
C LYS A 300 19.36 10.39 -1.46
N VAL A 301 19.38 9.44 -2.38
CA VAL A 301 18.71 8.15 -2.25
C VAL A 301 19.68 7.01 -2.52
N LYS A 302 19.49 5.87 -1.85
CA LYS A 302 20.26 4.65 -2.05
C LYS A 302 19.36 3.54 -2.61
N PRO A 303 19.89 2.68 -3.50
CA PRO A 303 19.13 1.53 -3.99
C PRO A 303 18.80 0.62 -2.81
N ALA A 304 17.55 0.18 -2.74
CA ALA A 304 17.05 -0.63 -1.64
C ALA A 304 16.77 -2.06 -2.10
N TRP A 305 15.96 -2.22 -3.14
CA TRP A 305 15.68 -3.52 -3.76
C TRP A 305 15.14 -3.34 -5.17
N PHE A 306 15.05 -4.42 -5.92
CA PHE A 306 14.22 -4.46 -7.12
C PHE A 306 13.30 -5.69 -7.11
N THR A 307 12.27 -5.64 -7.95
CA THR A 307 11.30 -6.72 -8.15
C THR A 307 11.08 -6.95 -9.63
N ILE A 308 10.98 -8.22 -10.04
CA ILE A 308 10.58 -8.60 -11.40
C ILE A 308 9.06 -8.65 -11.49
N LEU A 309 8.52 -8.03 -12.54
CA LEU A 309 7.10 -7.96 -12.87
C LEU A 309 6.86 -8.84 -14.10
N ASN A 310 6.27 -10.02 -13.90
CA ASN A 310 6.01 -10.99 -14.96
C ASN A 310 4.53 -11.41 -14.98
N SER A 311 3.73 -10.74 -15.80
CA SER A 311 2.28 -11.00 -15.90
C SER A 311 1.97 -12.42 -16.39
N ARG A 312 2.86 -13.02 -17.20
CA ARG A 312 2.68 -14.38 -17.73
C ARG A 312 2.81 -15.43 -16.63
N LEU A 313 3.66 -15.18 -15.64
CA LEU A 313 3.81 -16.04 -14.47
C LEU A 313 2.54 -15.99 -13.60
N VAL A 314 1.94 -14.80 -13.43
CA VAL A 314 0.64 -14.65 -12.74
C VAL A 314 -0.46 -15.43 -13.48
N ALA A 315 -0.56 -15.28 -14.80
CA ALA A 315 -1.56 -15.98 -15.60
C ALA A 315 -1.40 -17.51 -15.55
N ALA A 316 -0.16 -18.01 -15.45
CA ALA A 316 0.13 -19.43 -15.32
C ALA A 316 -0.28 -19.97 -13.94
N ASP A 317 0.04 -19.25 -12.86
CA ASP A 317 -0.40 -19.59 -11.50
C ASP A 317 -1.94 -19.63 -11.42
N ASP A 318 -2.63 -18.69 -12.07
CA ASP A 318 -4.10 -18.63 -12.14
C ASP A 318 -4.68 -19.86 -12.87
N SER A 319 -4.07 -20.23 -14.00
CA SER A 319 -4.51 -21.35 -14.83
C SER A 319 -4.30 -22.70 -14.15
N ALA A 320 -3.30 -22.83 -13.28
CA ALA A 320 -3.04 -24.02 -12.47
C ALA A 320 -4.02 -24.19 -11.28
N GLY A 321 -5.08 -23.37 -11.19
CA GLY A 321 -6.06 -23.41 -10.10
C GLY A 321 -5.61 -22.70 -8.82
N GLY A 322 -4.48 -21.97 -8.88
CA GLY A 322 -3.93 -21.21 -7.76
C GLY A 322 -4.70 -19.91 -7.50
N ARG A 323 -5.86 -19.97 -6.84
CA ARG A 323 -6.39 -18.80 -6.08
C ARG A 323 -5.61 -18.58 -4.76
N GLY A 324 -4.31 -18.87 -4.77
CA GLY A 324 -3.46 -18.89 -3.59
C GLY A 324 -2.88 -17.52 -3.28
N THR A 325 -3.64 -16.71 -2.55
CA THR A 325 -3.16 -15.48 -1.89
C THR A 325 -1.95 -15.70 -0.95
N LEU A 326 -1.50 -16.95 -0.77
CA LEU A 326 -0.45 -17.35 0.19
C LEU A 326 0.65 -18.28 -0.37
N SER A 327 0.60 -18.73 -1.63
CA SER A 327 1.54 -19.76 -2.14
C SER A 327 2.14 -19.50 -3.53
N GLY A 328 2.00 -18.31 -4.10
CA GLY A 328 2.55 -17.97 -5.42
C GLY A 328 4.06 -17.69 -5.43
N VAL A 329 4.71 -17.92 -6.58
CA VAL A 329 6.13 -17.56 -6.78
C VAL A 329 6.31 -16.05 -6.59
N LEU A 330 5.28 -15.26 -6.91
CA LEU A 330 5.32 -13.80 -6.84
C LEU A 330 5.02 -13.17 -5.47
N LEU A 331 5.09 -13.93 -4.36
CA LEU A 331 4.87 -13.38 -3.02
C LEU A 331 5.86 -12.25 -2.69
N ASN A 332 5.31 -11.11 -2.26
CA ASN A 332 5.98 -9.81 -2.10
C ASN A 332 7.28 -9.82 -1.25
N ARG A 333 7.47 -10.81 -0.36
CA ARG A 333 8.70 -10.94 0.44
C ARG A 333 9.83 -11.70 -0.27
N LYS A 334 9.50 -12.68 -1.12
CA LYS A 334 10.51 -13.52 -1.82
C LYS A 334 10.97 -12.91 -3.15
N ASN A 335 10.14 -12.07 -3.77
CA ASN A 335 10.46 -11.38 -5.02
C ASN A 335 11.41 -10.19 -4.90
N LYS A 336 11.65 -9.71 -3.67
CA LYS A 336 12.49 -8.54 -3.43
C LYS A 336 13.94 -8.97 -3.38
N ILE A 337 14.68 -8.57 -4.41
CA ILE A 337 16.12 -8.75 -4.43
C ILE A 337 16.73 -7.48 -3.85
N ARG A 338 17.30 -7.60 -2.65
CA ARG A 338 17.87 -6.49 -1.87
C ARG A 338 19.17 -6.02 -2.52
N LEU A 339 19.22 -4.73 -2.87
CA LEU A 339 20.41 -4.07 -3.44
C LEU A 339 21.26 -3.39 -2.36
N ASP A 340 20.71 -3.23 -1.15
CA ASP A 340 21.41 -2.71 0.04
C ASP A 340 22.13 -3.79 0.85
N LYS A 341 22.18 -5.02 0.33
CA LYS A 341 22.83 -6.19 0.91
C LYS A 341 23.74 -6.85 -0.13
N PRO A 342 24.69 -7.69 0.28
CA PRO A 342 25.48 -8.50 -0.65
C PRO A 342 24.58 -9.34 -1.57
N LYS A 343 25.08 -9.66 -2.77
CA LYS A 343 24.41 -10.56 -3.73
C LYS A 343 23.98 -11.84 -2.99
N PRO A 344 22.69 -12.23 -3.03
CA PRO A 344 22.26 -13.47 -2.40
C PRO A 344 22.85 -14.68 -3.14
N GLU A 345 23.19 -15.74 -2.41
CA GLU A 345 23.80 -16.95 -2.98
C GLU A 345 22.90 -17.61 -4.03
N ASP A 346 21.58 -17.51 -3.87
CA ASP A 346 20.57 -18.06 -4.76
C ASP A 346 20.06 -17.05 -5.82
N TYR A 347 20.80 -15.96 -6.07
CA TYR A 347 20.39 -14.91 -7.02
C TYR A 347 20.01 -15.48 -8.39
N ASP A 348 20.89 -16.29 -8.97
CA ASP A 348 20.73 -16.77 -10.35
C ASP A 348 19.54 -17.73 -10.47
N GLU A 349 19.32 -18.60 -9.47
CA GLU A 349 18.15 -19.48 -9.39
C GLU A 349 16.85 -18.67 -9.26
N ARG A 350 16.83 -17.65 -8.40
CA ARG A 350 15.66 -16.77 -8.20
C ARG A 350 15.32 -16.00 -9.46
N ILE A 351 16.31 -15.40 -10.11
CA ILE A 351 16.12 -14.66 -11.36
C ILE A 351 15.57 -15.61 -12.43
N ALA A 352 16.18 -16.79 -12.60
CA ALA A 352 15.72 -17.78 -13.56
C ALA A 352 14.25 -18.17 -13.31
N ALA A 353 13.87 -18.41 -12.05
CA ALA A 353 12.49 -18.74 -11.68
C ALA A 353 11.51 -17.61 -12.02
N LEU A 354 11.86 -16.35 -11.72
CA LEU A 354 11.02 -15.18 -11.98
C LEU A 354 10.90 -14.82 -13.47
N LEU A 355 11.89 -15.21 -14.27
CA LEU A 355 11.93 -15.00 -15.71
C LEU A 355 11.31 -16.14 -16.54
N ARG A 356 10.92 -17.26 -15.91
CA ARG A 356 10.31 -18.37 -16.64
C ARG A 356 9.12 -17.86 -17.46
N ARG A 357 9.20 -18.06 -18.77
CA ARG A 357 8.06 -17.92 -19.66
C ARG A 357 7.21 -19.17 -19.43
N SER A 358 5.96 -18.99 -19.01
CA SER A 358 5.00 -20.09 -19.04
C SER A 358 4.94 -20.64 -20.47
N SER A 359 5.33 -21.91 -20.61
CA SER A 359 5.31 -22.68 -21.86
C SER A 359 3.90 -22.95 -22.34
#